data_AF-U1N369-F1
#
_entry.id   AF-U1N369-F1
#
_cell.length_a   1.000
_cell.length_b   1.000
_cell.length_c   1.000
_cell.angle_alpha   90.00
_cell.angle_beta   90.00
_cell.angle_gamma   90.00
#
_symmetry.space_group_name_H-M   'P 1'
#
loop_
_entity.id
_entity.type
_entity.pdbx_description
1 polymer ?
#
loop_
_entity_poly.entity_id
_entity_poly.type
_entity_poly.pdbx_seq_one_letter_code
_entity_poly.pdbx_strand_id
1 'polypeptide(L)' 'MIINRGKIARDKLENLQNGQTVFADSPEIIERLRRYITEYQLDVVEDVTDRGTWFIPQEEDKR' A
#
# COMPACT_ATOMS: atom_id res chain seq x y z
N MET A 1 -13.81 12.74 13.22
CA MET A 1 -13.24 12.98 11.87
C MET A 1 -13.39 11.69 11.09
N ILE A 2 -14.31 11.65 10.11
CA ILE A 2 -14.57 10.45 9.30
C ILE A 2 -13.48 10.43 8.22
N ILE A 3 -12.40 9.70 8.49
CA ILE A 3 -11.30 9.61 7.53
C ILE A 3 -11.79 8.74 6.37
N ASN A 4 -12.01 9.38 5.24
CA ASN A 4 -12.63 8.78 4.06
C ASN A 4 -11.69 7.67 3.54
N ARG A 5 -12.02 6.41 3.82
CA ARG A 5 -11.15 5.23 3.59
C ARG A 5 -10.59 5.15 2.17
N GLY A 6 -11.37 5.59 1.18
CA GLY A 6 -10.91 5.67 -0.22
C GLY A 6 -9.84 6.73 -0.48
N LYS A 7 -9.89 7.87 0.22
CA LYS A 7 -8.84 8.91 0.11
C LYS A 7 -7.54 8.43 0.76
N ILE A 8 -7.67 7.71 1.88
CA ILE A 8 -6.55 7.07 2.57
C ILE A 8 -5.84 6.07 1.64
N ALA A 9 -6.57 5.23 0.90
CA ALA A 9 -5.97 4.23 0.00
C ALA A 9 -5.08 4.87 -1.09
N ARG A 10 -5.51 6.01 -1.64
CA ARG A 10 -4.74 6.75 -2.65
C ARG A 10 -3.50 7.40 -2.06
N ASP A 11 -3.66 8.10 -0.95
CA ASP A 11 -2.54 8.73 -0.23
C ASP A 11 -1.49 7.70 0.19
N LYS A 12 -1.96 6.56 0.70
CA LYS A 12 -1.17 5.37 0.99
C LYS A 12 -0.41 4.85 -0.23
N LEU A 13 -1.05 4.74 -1.40
CA LEU A 13 -0.37 4.34 -2.63
C LEU A 13 0.72 5.33 -3.05
N GLU A 14 0.46 6.64 -2.92
CA GLU A 14 1.48 7.66 -3.21
C GLU A 14 2.65 7.55 -2.24
N ASN A 15 2.39 7.37 -0.95
CA ASN A 15 3.43 7.13 0.05
C ASN A 15 4.23 5.85 -0.26
N LEU A 16 3.56 4.77 -0.69
CA LEU A 16 4.20 3.53 -1.12
C LEU A 16 5.14 3.74 -2.31
N GLN A 17 4.71 4.52 -3.31
CA GLN A 17 5.55 4.92 -4.46
C GLN A 17 6.74 5.80 -4.05
N ASN A 18 6.61 6.56 -2.97
CA ASN A 18 7.70 7.36 -2.40
C ASN A 18 8.64 6.56 -1.49
N GLY A 19 8.52 5.23 -1.41
CA GLY A 19 9.37 4.39 -0.56
C GLY A 19 8.92 4.33 0.91
N GLN A 20 7.69 4.77 1.23
CA GLN A 20 7.16 4.69 2.60
C GLN A 20 6.34 3.42 2.84
N THR A 21 6.46 2.85 4.03
CA THR A 21 5.65 1.71 4.48
C THR A 21 4.20 2.10 4.79
N VAL A 22 3.28 1.22 4.44
CA VAL A 22 1.85 1.50 4.47
C VAL A 22 1.09 0.36 5.12
N PHE A 23 0.31 0.65 6.16
CA PHE A 23 -0.61 -0.32 6.76
C PHE A 23 -2.05 -0.16 6.25
N ALA A 24 -2.75 -1.25 5.94
CA ALA A 24 -4.16 -1.25 5.58
C ALA A 24 -4.93 -2.32 6.39
N ASP A 25 -5.89 -1.90 7.20
CA ASP A 25 -6.81 -2.81 7.91
C ASP A 25 -8.01 -3.25 7.06
N SER A 26 -8.34 -2.46 6.04
CA SER A 26 -9.56 -2.63 5.27
C SER A 26 -9.31 -3.48 4.01
N PRO A 27 -10.04 -4.59 3.81
CA PRO A 27 -9.84 -5.49 2.66
C PRO A 27 -10.00 -4.79 1.31
N GLU A 28 -10.90 -3.81 1.21
CA GLU A 28 -11.08 -3.00 -0.01
C GLU A 28 -9.83 -2.17 -0.36
N ILE A 29 -9.11 -1.67 0.66
CA ILE A 29 -7.86 -0.92 0.47
C ILE A 29 -6.74 -1.87 0.06
N ILE A 30 -6.65 -3.04 0.70
CA ILE A 30 -5.66 -4.08 0.42
C ILE A 30 -5.77 -4.54 -1.04
N GLU A 31 -6.97 -4.87 -1.50
CA GLU A 31 -7.20 -5.32 -2.87
C GLU A 31 -6.89 -4.23 -3.91
N ARG A 32 -7.22 -2.97 -3.61
CA ARG A 32 -6.85 -1.82 -4.45
C ARG A 32 -5.34 -1.63 -4.52
N LEU A 33 -4.66 -1.59 -3.37
CA LEU A 33 -3.21 -1.45 -3.30
C LEU A 33 -2.52 -2.58 -4.06
N ARG A 34 -2.94 -3.83 -3.86
CA ARG A 34 -2.38 -4.99 -4.58
C ARG A 34 -2.54 -4.88 -6.09
N ARG A 35 -3.70 -4.42 -6.57
CA ARG A 35 -3.91 -4.13 -8.00
C ARG A 35 -2.95 -3.05 -8.49
N TYR A 36 -2.83 -1.94 -7.78
CA TYR A 36 -1.92 -0.86 -8.17
C TYR A 36 -0.47 -1.32 -8.17
N ILE A 37 0.00 -2.00 -7.11
CA ILE A 37 1.36 -2.55 -7.03
C ILE A 37 1.67 -3.45 -8.23
N THR A 38 0.72 -4.32 -8.60
CA THR A 38 0.84 -5.19 -9.76
C THR A 38 0.85 -4.40 -11.09
N GLU A 39 -0.01 -3.40 -11.22
CA GLU A 39 -0.16 -2.55 -12.42
C GLU A 39 1.07 -1.66 -12.65
N TYR A 40 1.63 -1.10 -11.58
CA TYR A 40 2.83 -0.26 -11.60
C TYR A 40 4.13 -1.07 -11.51
N GLN A 41 4.04 -2.41 -11.39
CA GLN A 41 5.18 -3.31 -11.16
C GLN A 41 6.11 -2.82 -10.05
N LEU A 42 5.53 -2.33 -8.95
CA LEU A 42 6.30 -1.86 -7.80
C LEU A 42 6.81 -3.08 -7.03
N ASP A 43 8.08 -3.04 -6.61
CA ASP A 43 8.63 -4.06 -5.72
C ASP A 43 8.18 -3.73 -4.29
N VAL A 44 7.16 -4.45 -3.82
CA VAL A 44 6.54 -4.18 -2.53
C VAL A 44 6.25 -5.50 -1.84
N VAL A 45 6.68 -5.62 -0.59
CA VAL A 45 6.38 -6.76 0.26
C VAL A 45 5.03 -6.54 0.94
N GLU A 46 4.10 -7.45 0.68
CA GLU A 46 2.84 -7.54 1.43
C GLU A 46 2.99 -8.50 2.61
N ASP A 47 2.75 -8.02 3.83
CA ASP A 47 2.76 -8.81 5.06
C ASP A 47 1.35 -8.82 5.65
N VAL A 48 0.67 -9.96 5.52
CA VAL A 48 -0.73 -10.14 5.93
C VAL A 48 -0.79 -10.63 7.37
N THR A 49 -1.45 -9.86 8.24
CA THR A 49 -1.64 -10.16 9.66
C THR A 49 -3.13 -10.25 10.02
N ASP A 50 -3.47 -10.86 11.15
CA ASP A 50 -4.84 -10.95 11.68
C ASP A 50 -5.55 -9.59 11.84
N ARG A 51 -4.80 -8.49 11.91
CA ARG A 51 -5.35 -7.13 12.09
C ARG A 51 -5.39 -6.31 10.79
N GLY A 52 -4.76 -6.79 9.72
CA GLY A 52 -4.61 -6.06 8.46
C GLY A 52 -3.35 -6.44 7.69
N THR A 53 -3.10 -5.77 6.58
CA THR A 53 -1.93 -6.02 5.71
C THR A 53 -0.99 -4.82 5.71
N TRP A 54 0.30 -5.10 5.89
CA TRP A 54 1.38 -4.14 5.69
C TRP A 54 1.87 -4.24 4.25
N PHE A 55 2.19 -3.10 3.67
CA PHE A 55 2.82 -2.96 2.36
C PHE A 55 4.12 -2.19 2.55
N ILE A 56 5.24 -2.86 2.30
CA ILE A 56 6.58 -2.36 2.55
C ILE A 56 7.25 -2.21 1.18
N PRO A 57 7.43 -1.00 0.66
CA PRO A 57 8.12 -0.84 -0.61
C PRO A 57 9.56 -1.28 -0.43
N GLN A 58 9.98 -2.22 -1.27
CA GLN A 58 11.39 -2.46 -1.51
C GLN A 58 11.75 -1.36 -2.49
N GLU A 59 12.25 -0.23 -1.99
CA GLU A 59 12.78 0.82 -2.86
C GLU A 59 13.70 0.15 -3.88
N GLU A 60 13.29 0.17 -5.14
CA GLU A 60 14.16 -0.24 -6.23
C GLU A 60 15.25 0.82 -6.26
N ASP A 61 16.39 0.47 -5.67
CA ASP A 61 17.67 1.16 -5.72
C ASP A 61 17.95 1.48 -7.20
N LYS A 62 17.40 2.60 -7.70
CA LYS A 62 17.81 3.20 -8.97
C LYS A 62 19.15 3.88 -8.72
N ARG A 63 20.18 3.05 -8.55
CA ARG A 63 21.57 3.42 -8.78
C ARG A 63 21.91 3.41 -10.26
#